data_AF-A0A913XUH4-F1
#
_entry.id   AF-A0A913XUH4-F1
#
_cell.length_a   1.000
_cell.length_b   1.000
_cell.length_c   1.000
_cell.angle_alpha   90.00
_cell.angle_beta   90.00
_cell.angle_gamma   90.00
#
_symmetry.space_group_name_H-M   'P 1'
#
loop_
_entity.id
_entity.type
_entity.pdbx_description
1 polymer ?
#
loop_
_entity_poly.entity_id
_entity_poly.type
_entity_poly.pdbx_seq_one_letter_code
_entity_poly.pdbx_strand_id
1 'polypeptide(L)'
;MIAIGVGNFKKEELEAVATDPKKHVITANNFNDLLYLVEKLQNQTCSTPLKVAFQFNGTGNITQIRAFLSPGQRRLLTIPSSQFFGSSIFLDITPKYGKIRLFMSRVVTEPGPTSNESLVRKLDPIPDGQTQKIAVQNPCEGAETASECKPLYLGIYHAEEIKCTCKEKSCFLPGQIMFTVKKGDPSSFSTSNKPTVTVSLVHILTIFAILQTVIH
;
A
#
# COMPACT_ATOMS: atom_id res chain seq x y z
N MET A 1 15.73 -10.67 -1.00
CA MET A 1 16.88 -10.74 -1.91
C MET A 1 16.80 -12.04 -2.70
N ILE A 2 16.94 -11.94 -4.02
CA ILE A 2 16.98 -13.07 -4.96
C ILE A 2 18.44 -13.25 -5.38
N ALA A 3 18.91 -14.50 -5.40
CA ALA A 3 20.26 -14.88 -5.78
C ALA A 3 20.24 -15.67 -7.10
N ILE A 4 21.11 -15.32 -8.04
CA ILE A 4 21.16 -15.90 -9.37
C ILE A 4 22.56 -16.48 -9.62
N GLY A 5 22.63 -17.78 -9.91
CA GLY A 5 23.86 -18.47 -10.32
C GLY A 5 23.84 -18.81 -11.81
N VAL A 6 24.92 -18.55 -12.53
CA VAL A 6 25.06 -18.87 -13.96
C VAL A 6 26.35 -19.66 -14.19
N GLY A 7 26.24 -20.83 -14.82
CA GLY A 7 27.39 -21.70 -15.07
C GLY A 7 27.86 -22.43 -13.81
N ASN A 8 29.17 -22.40 -13.55
CA ASN A 8 29.75 -23.00 -12.35
C ASN A 8 29.68 -22.04 -11.17
N PHE A 9 28.56 -22.08 -10.45
CA PHE A 9 28.34 -21.36 -9.20
C PHE A 9 28.42 -22.31 -7.99
N LYS A 10 28.64 -21.75 -6.80
CA LYS A 10 28.53 -22.49 -5.55
C LYS A 10 27.14 -22.30 -4.98
N LYS A 11 26.37 -23.38 -4.90
CA LYS A 11 24.98 -23.32 -4.48
C LYS A 11 24.84 -22.86 -3.03
N GLU A 12 25.77 -23.25 -2.14
CA GLU A 12 25.70 -22.84 -0.73
C GLU A 12 25.83 -21.32 -0.56
N GLU A 13 26.67 -20.66 -1.39
CA GLU A 13 26.84 -19.21 -1.35
C GLU A 13 25.55 -18.49 -1.80
N LEU A 14 24.85 -19.02 -2.81
CA LEU A 14 23.57 -18.48 -3.28
C LEU A 14 22.46 -18.64 -2.24
N GLU A 15 22.39 -19.81 -1.61
CA GLU A 15 21.42 -20.10 -0.54
C GLU A 15 21.65 -19.20 0.68
N ALA A 16 22.90 -18.90 1.03
CA ALA A 16 23.25 -18.06 2.17
C ALA A 16 22.84 -16.58 2.00
N VAL A 17 22.80 -16.07 0.77
CA VAL A 17 22.43 -14.67 0.49
C VAL A 17 20.96 -14.53 0.07
N ALA A 18 20.30 -15.60 -0.33
CA ALA A 18 18.88 -15.58 -0.67
C ALA A 18 18.02 -15.40 0.60
N THR A 19 16.95 -14.60 0.49
CA THR A 19 16.00 -14.43 1.61
C THR A 19 15.16 -15.69 1.86
N ASP A 20 14.95 -16.51 0.83
CA ASP A 20 14.36 -17.85 0.95
C ASP A 20 15.20 -18.79 0.06
N PRO A 21 15.99 -19.70 0.64
CA PRO A 21 16.88 -20.59 -0.11
C PRO A 21 16.15 -21.48 -1.12
N LYS A 22 14.87 -21.80 -0.89
CA LYS A 22 14.08 -22.70 -1.73
C LYS A 22 13.35 -21.97 -2.85
N LYS A 23 13.03 -20.69 -2.65
CA LYS A 23 12.22 -19.90 -3.60
C LYS A 23 12.99 -18.81 -4.33
N HIS A 24 14.01 -18.25 -3.71
CA HIS A 24 14.75 -17.09 -4.20
C HIS A 24 16.15 -17.41 -4.73
N VAL A 25 16.48 -18.69 -4.88
CA VAL A 25 17.68 -19.14 -5.60
C VAL A 25 17.28 -19.60 -6.99
N ILE A 26 17.90 -19.00 -8.00
CA ILE A 26 17.65 -19.30 -9.42
C ILE A 26 18.97 -19.62 -10.08
N THR A 27 19.00 -20.70 -10.84
CA THR A 27 20.23 -21.25 -11.42
C THR A 27 20.07 -21.48 -12.91
N ALA A 28 21.09 -21.12 -13.69
CA ALA A 28 21.17 -21.33 -15.13
C ALA A 28 22.49 -22.05 -15.46
N ASN A 29 22.50 -22.96 -16.43
CA ASN A 29 23.76 -23.63 -16.80
C ASN A 29 24.65 -22.74 -17.66
N ASN A 30 24.08 -21.74 -18.33
CA ASN A 30 24.79 -20.79 -19.19
C ASN A 30 23.99 -19.48 -19.34
N PHE A 31 24.55 -18.48 -20.02
CA PHE A 31 23.89 -17.18 -20.22
C PHE A 31 22.66 -17.25 -21.13
N ASN A 32 22.61 -18.20 -22.06
CA ASN A 32 21.44 -18.39 -22.93
C ASN A 32 20.25 -18.95 -22.13
N ASP A 33 20.51 -19.86 -21.18
CA ASP A 33 19.52 -20.41 -20.26
C ASP A 33 18.92 -19.32 -19.35
N LEU A 34 19.63 -18.22 -19.14
CA LEU A 34 19.17 -17.08 -18.35
C LEU A 34 17.94 -16.41 -18.99
N LEU A 35 17.87 -16.37 -20.32
CA LEU A 35 16.74 -15.79 -21.05
C LEU A 35 15.44 -16.55 -20.75
N TYR A 36 15.51 -17.88 -20.61
CA TYR A 36 14.37 -18.71 -20.22
C TYR A 36 13.97 -18.55 -18.74
N LEU A 37 14.88 -18.04 -17.91
CA LEU A 37 14.62 -17.77 -16.49
C LEU A 37 14.04 -16.38 -16.24
N VAL A 38 14.08 -15.47 -17.23
CA VAL A 38 13.48 -14.13 -17.15
C VAL A 38 11.99 -14.24 -16.85
N GLU A 39 11.27 -15.17 -17.48
CA GLU A 39 9.84 -15.38 -17.23
C GLU A 39 9.56 -15.88 -15.80
N LYS A 40 10.41 -16.78 -15.29
CA LYS A 40 10.31 -17.29 -13.91
C LYS A 40 10.59 -16.19 -12.88
N LEU A 41 11.63 -15.39 -13.11
CA LEU A 41 11.96 -14.20 -12.31
C LEU A 41 10.83 -13.17 -12.33
N GLN A 42 10.27 -12.89 -13.51
CA GLN A 42 9.12 -12.02 -13.67
C GLN A 42 7.94 -12.53 -12.87
N ASN A 43 7.57 -13.80 -12.99
CA ASN A 43 6.45 -14.36 -12.24
C ASN A 43 6.67 -14.30 -10.72
N GLN A 44 7.86 -14.60 -10.22
CA GLN A 44 8.14 -14.55 -8.79
C GLN A 44 8.13 -13.12 -8.22
N THR A 45 8.72 -12.17 -8.95
CA THR A 45 8.79 -10.75 -8.53
C THR A 45 7.44 -10.04 -8.70
N CYS A 46 6.67 -10.38 -9.74
CA CYS A 46 5.37 -9.77 -10.04
C CYS A 46 4.21 -10.38 -9.27
N SER A 47 4.37 -11.48 -8.52
CA SER A 47 3.25 -12.13 -7.80
C SER A 47 3.27 -11.91 -6.28
N THR A 48 4.33 -11.31 -5.73
CA THR A 48 4.50 -11.17 -4.29
C THR A 48 3.98 -9.81 -3.80
N PRO A 49 2.83 -9.74 -3.10
CA PRO A 49 2.36 -8.48 -2.52
C PRO A 49 3.29 -8.06 -1.38
N LEU A 50 3.98 -6.93 -1.53
CA LEU A 50 4.86 -6.42 -0.49
C LEU A 50 4.02 -5.72 0.59
N LYS A 51 3.95 -6.33 1.78
CA LYS A 51 3.41 -5.70 3.00
C LYS A 51 4.54 -4.94 3.69
N VAL A 52 4.43 -3.62 3.78
CA VAL A 52 5.41 -2.77 4.49
C VAL A 52 4.71 -2.15 5.71
N ALA A 53 5.20 -2.46 6.91
CA ALA A 53 4.75 -1.82 8.13
C ALA A 53 5.32 -0.39 8.19
N PHE A 54 4.48 0.60 8.47
CA PHE A 54 4.91 1.99 8.62
C PHE A 54 5.63 2.15 9.95
N GLN A 55 6.85 2.69 9.91
CA GLN A 55 7.48 3.29 11.07
C GLN A 55 7.81 4.73 10.71
N PHE A 56 7.12 5.67 11.37
CA PHE A 56 7.48 7.09 11.34
C PHE A 56 8.70 7.24 12.24
N ASN A 57 9.91 7.27 11.67
CA ASN A 57 11.10 7.57 12.47
C ASN A 57 11.06 9.06 12.84
N GLY A 58 10.80 9.34 14.13
CA GLY A 58 10.84 10.70 14.70
C GLY A 58 12.23 11.31 14.47
N THR A 59 12.33 12.52 13.93
CA THR A 59 12.17 13.79 14.67
C THR A 59 11.52 14.91 13.84
N GLY A 60 10.88 14.58 12.71
CA GLY A 60 10.19 15.55 11.85
C GLY A 60 8.71 15.25 11.69
N ASN A 61 7.90 16.30 11.47
CA ASN A 61 6.47 16.22 11.12
C ASN A 61 6.19 15.47 9.80
N ILE A 62 7.22 14.94 9.12
CA ILE A 62 7.14 14.41 7.76
C ILE A 62 7.94 13.09 7.71
N THR A 63 7.24 11.96 7.68
CA THR A 63 7.82 10.70 7.17
C THR A 63 7.45 10.58 5.70
N GLN A 64 8.43 10.44 4.81
CA GLN A 64 8.22 10.25 3.38
C GLN A 64 8.52 8.79 3.01
N ILE A 65 7.50 8.08 2.53
CA ILE A 65 7.70 6.74 1.96
C ILE A 65 7.68 6.82 0.45
N ARG A 66 8.78 6.42 -0.17
CA ARG A 66 8.84 6.17 -1.62
C ARG A 66 8.62 4.69 -1.87
N ALA A 67 7.59 4.35 -2.63
CA ALA A 67 7.30 2.98 -3.00
C ALA A 67 6.88 2.89 -4.46
N PHE A 68 7.14 1.73 -5.06
CA PHE A 68 6.83 1.42 -6.46
C PHE A 68 5.66 0.42 -6.54
N LEU A 69 4.60 0.71 -7.30
CA LEU A 69 3.61 -0.30 -7.68
C LEU A 69 3.96 -0.88 -9.04
N SER A 70 4.27 -2.18 -9.13
CA SER A 70 4.32 -2.89 -10.41
C SER A 70 2.91 -3.12 -10.97
N PRO A 71 2.74 -3.36 -12.28
CA PRO A 71 1.44 -3.71 -12.87
C PRO A 71 0.77 -4.91 -12.19
N GLY A 72 -0.55 -4.86 -12.04
CA GLY A 72 -1.33 -5.91 -11.36
C GLY A 72 -1.07 -6.04 -9.86
N GLN A 73 -0.08 -5.32 -9.31
CA GLN A 73 0.25 -5.33 -7.90
C GLN A 73 -0.49 -4.23 -7.14
N ARG A 74 -0.57 -4.44 -5.83
CA ARG A 74 -1.15 -3.51 -4.85
C ARG A 74 -0.13 -3.20 -3.77
N ARG A 75 -0.29 -2.05 -3.12
CA ARG A 75 0.48 -1.70 -1.92
C ARG A 75 -0.46 -1.53 -0.76
N LEU A 76 -0.21 -2.34 0.27
CA LEU A 76 -0.97 -2.33 1.50
C LEU A 76 -0.15 -1.65 2.57
N LEU A 77 -0.78 -0.68 3.22
CA LEU A 77 -0.17 0.23 4.16
C LEU A 77 -1.00 0.18 5.44
N THR A 78 -0.35 -0.04 6.58
CA THR A 78 -1.00 -0.05 7.90
C THR A 78 -0.41 1.07 8.73
N ILE A 79 -1.27 1.98 9.16
CA ILE A 79 -0.91 3.07 10.07
C ILE A 79 -1.41 2.66 11.46
N PRO A 80 -0.52 2.43 12.44
CA PRO A 80 -0.92 2.04 13.78
C PRO A 80 -1.58 3.22 14.49
N SER A 81 -2.52 2.91 15.40
CA SER A 81 -3.27 3.91 16.16
C SER A 81 -2.37 4.80 17.01
N SER A 82 -1.22 4.31 17.47
CA SER A 82 -0.22 5.13 18.18
C SER A 82 0.25 6.36 17.41
N GLN A 83 0.03 6.45 16.10
CA GLN A 83 0.41 7.59 15.28
C GLN A 83 -0.65 8.69 15.21
N PHE A 84 -1.88 8.39 15.63
CA PHE A 84 -3.05 9.26 15.50
C PHE A 84 -4.04 9.18 16.67
N PHE A 85 -3.72 8.49 17.76
CA PHE A 85 -4.57 8.46 18.93
C PHE A 85 -4.64 9.87 19.55
N GLY A 86 -5.87 10.35 19.83
CA GLY A 86 -6.11 11.71 20.35
C GLY A 86 -5.96 12.84 19.33
N SER A 87 -5.77 12.54 18.03
CA SER A 87 -5.63 13.58 16.99
C SER A 87 -6.14 13.13 15.62
N SER A 88 -6.46 14.07 14.74
CA SER A 88 -6.68 13.76 13.33
C SER A 88 -5.39 13.34 12.62
N ILE A 89 -5.51 12.53 11.57
CA ILE A 89 -4.39 12.18 10.69
C ILE A 89 -4.57 12.80 9.32
N PHE A 90 -3.51 13.44 8.85
CA PHE A 90 -3.44 14.06 7.54
C PHE A 90 -2.43 13.29 6.70
N LEU A 91 -2.78 12.99 5.45
CA LEU A 91 -1.93 12.27 4.51
C LEU A 91 -1.84 13.06 3.21
N ASP A 92 -0.62 13.35 2.78
CA ASP A 92 -0.38 13.83 1.43
C ASP A 92 0.13 12.67 0.58
N ILE A 93 -0.59 12.35 -0.50
CA ILE A 93 -0.26 11.28 -1.42
C ILE A 93 -0.02 11.84 -2.82
N THR A 94 1.21 11.70 -3.32
CA THR A 94 1.62 12.22 -4.63
C THR A 94 2.17 11.09 -5.50
N PRO A 95 1.47 10.66 -6.56
CA PRO A 95 2.03 9.80 -7.60
C PRO A 95 3.03 10.61 -8.43
N LYS A 96 4.14 9.98 -8.79
CA LYS A 96 5.20 10.56 -9.64
C LYS A 96 5.14 10.02 -11.05
N TYR A 97 4.66 8.79 -11.20
CA TYR A 97 4.46 8.13 -12.48
C TYR A 97 3.13 7.39 -12.40
N GLY A 98 2.27 7.54 -13.40
CA GLY A 98 0.99 6.85 -13.48
C GLY A 98 -0.07 7.32 -12.47
N LYS A 99 -1.30 6.82 -12.69
CA LYS A 99 -2.49 7.18 -11.91
C LYS A 99 -2.76 6.09 -10.86
N ILE A 100 -2.92 6.48 -9.60
CA ILE A 100 -3.28 5.54 -8.51
C ILE A 100 -4.73 5.69 -8.09
N ARG A 101 -5.29 4.62 -7.54
CA ARG A 101 -6.54 4.63 -6.79
C ARG A 101 -6.28 4.19 -5.35
N LEU A 102 -6.97 4.81 -4.41
CA LEU A 102 -6.82 4.55 -2.99
C LEU A 102 -8.10 3.96 -2.39
N PHE A 103 -7.91 3.05 -1.44
CA PHE A 103 -8.95 2.41 -0.65
C PHE A 103 -8.56 2.49 0.82
N MET A 104 -9.47 2.91 1.69
CA MET A 104 -9.19 3.09 3.12
C MET A 104 -10.21 2.34 3.97
N SER A 105 -9.75 1.70 5.05
CA SER A 105 -10.62 1.05 6.02
C SER A 105 -10.01 1.01 7.41
N ARG A 106 -10.86 0.92 8.43
CA ARG A 106 -10.47 0.64 9.84
C ARG A 106 -10.76 -0.81 10.25
N VAL A 107 -11.39 -1.58 9.36
CA VAL A 107 -11.86 -2.94 9.65
C VAL A 107 -11.24 -3.93 8.66
N VAL A 108 -11.25 -3.60 7.37
CA VAL A 108 -10.68 -4.45 6.31
C VAL A 108 -9.17 -4.23 6.26
N THR A 109 -8.38 -5.25 6.57
CA THR A 109 -6.91 -5.21 6.61
C THR A 109 -6.27 -5.05 5.23
N GLU A 110 -6.97 -5.49 4.18
CA GLU A 110 -6.54 -5.39 2.78
C GLU A 110 -7.63 -4.72 1.93
N PRO A 111 -7.90 -3.41 2.13
CA PRO A 111 -8.98 -2.72 1.43
C PRO A 111 -8.64 -2.59 -0.06
N GLY A 112 -9.60 -2.89 -0.94
CA GLY A 112 -9.37 -2.91 -2.37
C GLY A 112 -10.65 -2.98 -3.22
N PRO A 113 -10.52 -3.17 -4.55
CA PRO A 113 -11.64 -3.15 -5.50
C PRO A 113 -12.72 -4.20 -5.24
N THR A 114 -12.36 -5.32 -4.62
CA THR A 114 -13.27 -6.44 -4.32
C THR A 114 -13.79 -6.40 -2.87
N SER A 115 -13.36 -5.42 -2.08
CA SER A 115 -13.83 -5.28 -0.71
C SER A 115 -15.27 -4.75 -0.68
N ASN A 116 -16.01 -5.11 0.37
CA ASN A 116 -17.35 -4.58 0.59
C ASN A 116 -17.31 -3.04 0.69
N GLU A 117 -18.06 -2.37 -0.20
CA GLU A 117 -18.10 -0.90 -0.30
C GLU A 117 -18.62 -0.23 0.98
N SER A 118 -19.44 -0.92 1.79
CA SER A 118 -19.92 -0.41 3.08
C SER A 118 -18.81 -0.34 4.14
N LEU A 119 -17.71 -1.08 3.95
CA LEU A 119 -16.60 -1.17 4.93
C LEU A 119 -15.32 -0.48 4.43
N VAL A 120 -15.28 -0.07 3.17
CA VAL A 120 -14.10 0.50 2.52
C VAL A 120 -14.46 1.79 1.83
N ARG A 121 -13.74 2.85 2.17
CA ARG A 121 -13.81 4.12 1.45
C ARG A 121 -12.92 4.06 0.22
N LYS A 122 -13.54 4.03 -0.96
CA LYS A 122 -12.87 4.26 -2.25
C LYS A 122 -12.70 5.76 -2.47
N LEU A 123 -11.49 6.19 -2.84
CA LEU A 123 -11.19 7.57 -3.19
C LEU A 123 -11.02 7.71 -4.71
N ASP A 124 -11.20 8.94 -5.19
CA ASP A 124 -11.01 9.24 -6.60
C ASP A 124 -9.57 8.97 -7.04
N PRO A 125 -9.36 8.51 -8.28
CA PRO A 125 -8.03 8.29 -8.82
C PRO A 125 -7.18 9.56 -8.83
N ILE A 126 -5.95 9.47 -8.34
CA ILE A 126 -4.99 10.57 -8.27
C ILE A 126 -4.11 10.53 -9.52
N PRO A 127 -4.12 11.58 -10.37
CA PRO A 127 -3.24 11.68 -11.54
C PRO A 127 -1.76 11.77 -11.16
N ASP A 128 -0.91 11.54 -12.14
CA ASP A 128 0.53 11.73 -12.00
C ASP A 128 0.89 13.19 -11.71
N GLY A 129 1.87 13.40 -10.82
CA GLY A 129 2.32 14.72 -10.38
C GLY A 129 1.36 15.44 -9.43
N GLN A 130 0.09 15.03 -9.33
CA GLN A 130 -0.90 15.65 -8.47
C GLN A 130 -0.81 15.12 -7.04
N THR A 131 -0.99 16.01 -6.07
CA THR A 131 -1.01 15.63 -4.65
C THR A 131 -2.43 15.61 -4.15
N GLN A 132 -2.89 14.46 -3.70
CA GLN A 132 -4.14 14.31 -2.97
C GLN A 132 -3.88 14.48 -1.48
N LYS A 133 -4.62 15.40 -0.88
CA LYS A 133 -4.64 15.64 0.56
C LYS A 133 -5.82 14.90 1.18
N ILE A 134 -5.56 14.07 2.17
CA ILE A 134 -6.56 13.25 2.86
C ILE A 134 -6.53 13.60 4.33
N ALA A 135 -7.68 13.99 4.89
CA ALA A 135 -7.84 14.19 6.32
C ALA A 135 -8.79 13.14 6.87
N VAL A 136 -8.32 12.35 7.83
CA VAL A 136 -9.17 11.47 8.64
C VAL A 136 -9.35 12.15 9.99
N GLN A 137 -10.55 12.66 10.20
CA GLN A 137 -10.89 13.42 11.40
C GLN A 137 -11.28 12.47 12.52
N ASN A 138 -10.77 12.75 13.73
CA ASN A 138 -11.06 12.01 14.96
C ASN A 138 -11.12 10.48 14.77
N PRO A 139 -10.07 9.86 14.21
CA PRO A 139 -10.08 8.44 13.89
C PRO A 139 -10.34 7.53 15.11
N CYS A 140 -10.04 7.99 16.33
CA CYS A 140 -10.22 7.21 17.55
C CYS A 140 -11.41 7.69 18.39
N GLU A 141 -12.40 8.36 17.78
CA GLU A 141 -13.60 8.79 18.50
C GLU A 141 -14.26 7.62 19.23
N GLY A 142 -14.50 7.80 20.54
CA GLY A 142 -15.09 6.79 21.42
C GLY A 142 -14.12 5.73 21.96
N ALA A 143 -12.83 5.76 21.61
CA ALA A 143 -11.81 4.90 22.22
C ALA A 143 -11.16 5.60 23.42
N GLU A 144 -11.09 4.93 24.57
CA GLU A 144 -10.45 5.47 25.78
C GLU A 144 -8.93 5.23 25.75
N THR A 145 -8.51 4.15 25.09
CA THR A 145 -7.10 3.77 24.97
C THR A 145 -6.64 3.61 23.51
N ALA A 146 -5.34 3.80 23.26
CA ALA A 146 -4.74 3.59 21.94
C ALA A 146 -4.89 2.15 21.43
N SER A 147 -4.97 1.17 22.35
CA SER A 147 -5.20 -0.24 22.05
C SER A 147 -6.62 -0.54 21.56
N GLU A 148 -7.63 0.19 22.03
CA GLU A 148 -9.02 0.09 21.54
C GLU A 148 -9.17 0.75 20.17
N CYS A 149 -8.35 1.77 19.89
CA CYS A 149 -8.35 2.41 18.59
C CYS A 149 -7.75 1.49 17.52
N LYS A 150 -8.59 1.02 16.60
CA LYS A 150 -8.15 0.17 15.48
C LYS A 150 -7.17 0.93 14.56
N PRO A 151 -6.17 0.25 13.95
CA PRO A 151 -5.29 0.86 12.96
C PRO A 151 -6.06 1.32 11.72
N LEU A 152 -5.39 2.11 10.88
CA LEU A 152 -5.89 2.54 9.59
C LEU A 152 -5.18 1.77 8.47
N TYR A 153 -5.97 1.06 7.67
CA TYR A 153 -5.51 0.30 6.52
C TYR A 153 -5.74 1.10 5.24
N LEU A 154 -4.70 1.19 4.41
CA LEU A 154 -4.72 1.88 3.13
C LEU A 154 -4.22 0.92 2.03
N GLY A 155 -5.06 0.74 1.02
CA GLY A 155 -4.78 -0.03 -0.18
C GLY A 155 -4.55 0.93 -1.34
N ILE A 156 -3.38 0.84 -1.96
CA ILE A 156 -3.01 1.61 -3.14
C ILE A 156 -2.94 0.66 -4.33
N TYR A 157 -3.61 1.05 -5.39
CA TYR A 157 -3.73 0.28 -6.62
C TYR A 157 -3.44 1.18 -7.82
N HIS A 158 -3.12 0.58 -8.94
CA HIS A 158 -3.25 1.28 -10.22
C HIS A 158 -4.70 1.68 -10.44
N ALA A 159 -4.93 2.89 -10.95
CA ALA A 159 -6.28 3.32 -11.31
C ALA A 159 -6.82 2.59 -12.55
N GLU A 160 -5.91 2.07 -13.38
CA GLU A 160 -6.17 1.41 -14.65
C GLU A 160 -5.47 0.04 -14.66
N GLU A 161 -6.00 -0.91 -15.41
CA GLU A 161 -5.36 -2.20 -15.60
C GLU A 161 -4.14 -2.05 -16.49
N ILE A 162 -2.96 -2.17 -15.89
CA ILE A 162 -1.72 -2.15 -16.64
C ILE A 162 -1.39 -3.58 -17.09
N LYS A 163 -1.41 -3.80 -18.40
CA LYS A 163 -0.94 -5.05 -19.00
C LYS A 163 0.59 -5.00 -19.07
N CYS A 164 1.27 -5.92 -18.38
CA CYS A 164 2.70 -6.11 -18.55
C CYS A 164 3.00 -6.48 -20.01
N THR A 165 3.64 -5.60 -20.76
CA THR A 165 4.16 -5.88 -22.10
C THR A 165 5.68 -5.86 -22.06
N CYS A 166 6.30 -6.92 -21.54
CA CYS A 166 7.72 -7.12 -21.76
C CYS A 166 7.92 -7.84 -23.10
N LYS A 167 8.49 -7.12 -24.09
CA LYS A 167 9.04 -7.72 -25.31
C LYS A 167 10.56 -7.77 -25.16
N GLU A 168 11.14 -8.90 -25.57
CA GLU A 168 12.48 -9.44 -25.22
C GLU A 168 13.71 -8.51 -25.36
N LYS A 169 13.59 -7.30 -25.92
CA LYS A 169 14.71 -6.34 -26.06
C LYS A 169 14.59 -5.08 -25.20
N SER A 170 13.43 -4.79 -24.62
CA SER A 170 13.27 -3.70 -23.66
C SER A 170 12.08 -4.00 -22.74
N CYS A 171 12.37 -4.51 -21.55
CA CYS A 171 11.35 -4.58 -20.48
C CYS A 171 11.31 -3.20 -19.83
N PHE A 172 10.61 -2.26 -20.48
CA PHE A 172 9.98 -1.20 -19.72
C PHE A 172 8.93 -1.91 -18.87
N LEU A 173 8.94 -1.68 -17.55
CA LEU A 173 7.81 -2.04 -16.70
C LEU A 173 6.83 -0.86 -16.84
N PRO A 174 5.91 -0.85 -17.84
CA PRO A 174 4.93 0.22 -17.94
C PRO A 174 4.22 0.28 -16.60
N GLY A 175 4.21 1.43 -15.94
CA GLY A 175 3.52 1.58 -14.67
C GLY A 175 4.24 1.00 -13.47
N GLN A 176 5.50 1.35 -13.25
CA GLN A 176 5.99 1.48 -11.87
C GLN A 176 5.51 2.82 -11.31
N ILE A 177 4.50 2.80 -10.42
CA ILE A 177 4.05 4.05 -9.78
C ILE A 177 4.92 4.32 -8.56
N MET A 178 5.80 5.31 -8.68
CA MET A 178 6.45 5.90 -7.52
C MET A 178 5.47 6.85 -6.85
N PHE A 179 5.21 6.69 -5.56
CA PHE A 179 4.40 7.65 -4.80
C PHE A 179 5.08 8.06 -3.50
N THR A 180 4.62 9.16 -2.92
CA THR A 180 5.05 9.65 -1.61
C THR A 180 3.86 9.76 -0.69
N VAL A 181 3.93 9.18 0.50
CA VAL A 181 2.99 9.42 1.61
C VAL A 181 3.70 10.30 2.65
N LYS A 182 3.07 11.38 3.10
CA LYS A 182 3.55 12.23 4.20
C LYS A 182 2.48 12.44 5.25
N LYS A 183 2.86 12.48 6.53
CA LYS A 183 2.00 13.05 7.59
C LYS A 183 1.84 14.54 7.28
N GLY A 184 0.60 14.96 7.05
CA GLY A 184 0.26 16.33 6.68
C GLY A 184 0.19 17.26 7.89
N ASP A 185 0.24 18.57 7.62
CA ASP A 185 0.10 19.62 8.63
C ASP A 185 -1.37 20.10 8.69
N PRO A 186 -2.03 20.11 9.87
CA PRO A 186 -3.40 20.60 10.02
C PRO A 186 -3.63 22.00 9.43
N SER A 187 -2.64 22.90 9.55
CA SER A 187 -2.74 24.29 9.06
C SER A 187 -2.78 24.37 7.54
N SER A 188 -2.17 23.39 6.85
CA SER A 188 -2.10 23.33 5.39
C SER A 188 -3.37 22.80 4.71
N PHE A 189 -4.34 22.35 5.52
CA PHE A 189 -5.65 21.84 5.07
C PHE A 189 -6.75 22.91 5.16
N SER A 190 -6.55 23.99 5.93
CA SER A 190 -7.53 25.08 6.07
C SER A 190 -7.45 26.15 4.96
N THR A 191 -6.39 26.18 4.18
CA THR A 191 -6.08 27.27 3.22
C THR A 191 -5.82 26.80 1.79
N SER A 192 -6.03 25.51 1.49
CA SER A 192 -5.68 24.96 0.17
C SER A 192 -6.87 24.95 -0.79
N ASN A 193 -6.75 25.67 -1.91
CA ASN A 193 -7.63 25.53 -3.09
C ASN A 193 -7.50 24.15 -3.80
N LYS A 194 -6.86 23.15 -3.18
CA LYS A 194 -6.70 21.80 -3.71
C LYS A 194 -7.77 20.87 -3.13
N PRO A 195 -8.23 19.85 -3.89
CA PRO A 195 -9.28 18.95 -3.43
C PRO A 195 -8.81 18.25 -2.15
N THR A 196 -9.43 18.62 -1.04
CA THR A 196 -9.23 17.99 0.26
C THR A 196 -10.36 17.00 0.46
N VAL A 197 -10.02 15.72 0.64
CA VAL A 197 -11.04 14.71 0.96
C VAL A 197 -11.04 14.51 2.47
N THR A 198 -12.11 14.99 3.10
CA THR A 198 -12.40 14.69 4.51
C THR A 198 -13.12 13.36 4.58
N VAL A 199 -12.50 12.39 5.27
CA VAL A 199 -13.10 11.07 5.48
C VAL A 199 -13.51 10.98 6.95
N SER A 200 -14.81 10.94 7.20
CA SER A 200 -15.36 10.53 8.50
C SER A 200 -15.60 9.02 8.45
N LEU A 201 -14.84 8.25 9.21
CA LEU A 201 -14.97 6.80 9.33
C LEU A 201 -15.78 6.49 10.58
N VAL A 202 -17.05 6.95 10.59
CA VAL A 202 -17.97 6.66 11.70
C VAL A 202 -18.19 5.15 11.75
N HIS A 203 -17.91 4.54 12.91
CA HIS A 203 -18.36 3.19 13.17
C HIS A 203 -19.89 3.22 13.20
N ILE A 204 -20.54 2.69 12.16
CA ILE A 204 -21.95 2.33 12.25
C ILE A 204 -22.01 1.10 13.17
N LEU A 205 -22.05 1.34 14.48
CA LEU A 205 -22.26 0.34 15.52
C LEU A 205 -23.60 0.55 16.24
N THR A 206 -24.57 1.20 15.59
CA THR A 206 -25.86 1.54 16.20
C THR A 206 -27.04 1.14 15.32
N ILE A 207 -27.21 -0.15 15.01
CA ILE A 207 -28.53 -0.74 14.75
C ILE A 207 -28.52 -2.21 15.22
N PHE A 208 -28.50 -2.47 16.53
CA PHE A 208 -28.97 -3.78 17.06
C PHE A 208 -29.38 -3.75 18.55
N ALA A 209 -29.48 -2.56 19.19
CA ALA A 209 -29.80 -2.46 20.61
C ALA A 209 -31.19 -1.87 20.94
N ILE A 210 -32.09 -1.70 19.95
CA ILE A 210 -33.45 -1.16 20.19
C ILE A 210 -34.56 -2.20 19.94
N LEU A 211 -34.24 -3.42 19.46
CA LEU A 211 -35.26 -4.43 19.15
C LEU A 211 -35.44 -5.55 20.20
N GLN A 212 -35.07 -5.31 21.47
CA GLN A 212 -35.31 -6.26 22.57
C GLN A 212 -36.15 -5.72 23.74
N THR A 213 -36.68 -4.50 23.67
CA THR A 213 -37.51 -3.91 24.74
C THR A 213 -38.99 -3.72 24.38
N VAL A 214 -39.49 -4.37 23.33
CA VAL A 214 -40.93 -4.38 22.98
C VAL A 214 -41.43 -5.80 22.71
N ILE A 215 -41.03 -6.79 23.51
CA ILE A 215 -41.82 -8.02 23.73
C ILE A 215 -41.49 -8.53 25.15
N HIS A 216 -42.13 -7.93 26.16
CA HIS A 216 -42.73 -8.64 27.29
C HIS A 216 -43.57 -7.68 28.14
#